data_AF-A0A9E0V8Z1-F1
#
_entry.id   AF-A0A9E0V8Z1-F1
#
_cell.length_a   1.000
_cell.length_b   1.000
_cell.length_c   1.000
_cell.angle_alpha   90.00
_cell.angle_beta   90.00
_cell.angle_gamma   90.00
#
_symmetry.space_group_name_H-M   'P 1'
#
loop_
_entity.id
_entity.type
_entity.pdbx_description
1 polymer ?
#
loop_
_entity_poly.entity_id
_entity_poly.type
_entity_poly.pdbx_seq_one_letter_code
_entity_poly.pdbx_strand_id
1 'polypeptide(L)'
;MAVTCAKCGRQYDVTLFGFGRTINCACGARVGLEHRLNLSEDAEIRFFADVNVARLVRWLRAAGFDTVWEDAIPDPVLVRRAIDERRFVLTLDKRILRDFLVDHVVVLENEEPRAQFAEVVRRFDLKKPPEYFTRCLACNTLLRKADAPEIATGVPEAVRKIHDEFSFCPNCRKVFWEGSHARRMRTALENVFDG
;
A
#
# COMPACT_ATOMS: atom_id res chain seq x y z
N MET A 1 -15.16 -27.98 7.22
CA MET A 1 -14.62 -28.17 5.84
C MET A 1 -13.18 -28.64 5.96
N ALA A 2 -12.71 -29.47 5.03
CA ALA A 2 -11.33 -29.97 5.04
C ALA A 2 -10.62 -29.56 3.75
N VAL A 3 -9.35 -29.20 3.85
CA VAL A 3 -8.50 -28.92 2.68
C VAL A 3 -7.75 -30.21 2.34
N THR A 4 -7.86 -30.64 1.09
CA THR A 4 -7.29 -31.90 0.62
C THR A 4 -5.96 -31.64 -0.09
N CYS A 5 -4.93 -32.41 0.25
CA CYS A 5 -3.67 -32.41 -0.46
C CYS A 5 -3.86 -32.95 -1.89
N ALA A 6 -3.64 -32.12 -2.90
CA ALA A 6 -3.76 -32.52 -4.31
C ALA A 6 -2.83 -33.68 -4.72
N LYS A 7 -1.71 -33.89 -4.00
CA LYS A 7 -0.74 -34.95 -4.31
C LYS A 7 -1.09 -36.32 -3.72
N CYS A 8 -1.62 -36.38 -2.50
CA CYS A 8 -1.82 -37.66 -1.78
C CYS A 8 -3.23 -37.86 -1.21
N GLY A 9 -4.15 -36.92 -1.40
CA GLY A 9 -5.53 -37.03 -0.92
C GLY A 9 -5.71 -36.85 0.59
N ARG A 10 -4.64 -36.61 1.36
CA ARG A 10 -4.74 -36.38 2.81
C ARG A 10 -5.54 -35.11 3.11
N GLN A 11 -6.45 -35.20 4.07
CA GLN A 11 -7.29 -34.10 4.50
C GLN A 11 -6.73 -33.42 5.74
N TYR A 12 -6.90 -32.10 5.79
CA TYR A 12 -6.46 -31.24 6.88
C TYR A 12 -7.57 -30.32 7.32
N ASP A 13 -7.61 -30.02 8.61
CA ASP A 13 -8.57 -29.08 9.17
C ASP A 13 -8.38 -27.69 8.54
N VAL A 14 -9.48 -27.06 8.11
CA VAL A 14 -9.45 -25.74 7.44
C VAL A 14 -8.83 -24.64 8.30
N THR A 15 -8.91 -24.76 9.63
CA THR A 15 -8.31 -23.81 10.58
C THR A 15 -6.78 -23.75 10.48
N LEU A 16 -6.14 -24.79 9.96
CA LEU A 16 -4.70 -24.81 9.70
C LEU A 16 -4.27 -23.86 8.57
N PHE A 17 -5.23 -23.41 7.75
CA PHE A 17 -5.00 -22.61 6.54
C PHE A 17 -5.57 -21.19 6.64
N GLY A 18 -5.94 -20.75 7.84
CA GLY A 18 -6.42 -19.39 8.08
C GLY A 18 -5.44 -18.35 7.50
N PHE A 19 -5.98 -17.36 6.81
CA PHE A 19 -5.23 -16.21 6.27
C PHE A 19 -4.15 -16.59 5.24
N GLY A 20 -4.44 -17.56 4.37
CA GLY A 20 -3.58 -17.93 3.25
C GLY A 20 -2.33 -18.72 3.65
N ARG A 21 -2.24 -19.18 4.91
CA ARG A 21 -1.16 -20.04 5.38
C ARG A 21 -1.14 -21.35 4.63
N THR A 22 0.07 -21.85 4.41
CA THR A 22 0.29 -23.18 3.87
C THR A 22 0.90 -24.10 4.92
N ILE A 23 0.69 -25.40 4.75
CA ILE A 23 1.40 -26.43 5.51
C ILE A 23 2.13 -27.36 4.55
N ASN A 24 3.22 -27.95 5.03
CA ASN A 24 3.87 -29.05 4.35
C ASN A 24 3.14 -30.34 4.70
N CYS A 25 2.51 -30.96 3.71
CA CYS A 25 1.96 -32.30 3.86
C CYS A 25 3.09 -33.32 4.03
N ALA A 26 2.84 -34.41 4.76
CA ALA A 26 3.80 -35.49 4.93
C ALA A 26 4.31 -36.11 3.60
N CYS A 27 3.55 -35.99 2.51
CA CYS A 27 4.00 -36.42 1.17
C CYS A 27 4.94 -35.41 0.46
N GLY A 28 5.34 -34.34 1.16
CA GLY A 28 6.18 -33.25 0.68
C GLY A 28 5.46 -32.17 -0.16
N ALA A 29 4.15 -32.27 -0.35
CA ALA A 29 3.39 -31.24 -1.07
C ALA A 29 2.98 -30.09 -0.15
N ARG A 30 2.99 -28.87 -0.67
CA ARG A 30 2.37 -27.72 0.00
C ARG A 30 0.87 -27.80 -0.16
N VAL A 31 0.15 -27.62 0.95
CA VAL A 31 -1.32 -27.57 0.98
C VAL A 31 -1.69 -26.20 1.51
N GLY A 32 -2.69 -25.57 0.89
CA GLY A 32 -3.15 -24.23 1.23
C GLY A 32 -4.54 -23.99 0.68
N LEU A 33 -5.20 -22.94 1.18
CA LEU A 33 -6.31 -22.32 0.47
C LEU A 33 -5.74 -21.18 -0.38
N GLU A 34 -5.98 -21.23 -1.68
CA GLU A 34 -5.75 -20.05 -2.53
C GLU A 34 -6.65 -18.93 -2.04
N HIS A 35 -6.05 -17.84 -1.57
CA HIS A 35 -6.81 -16.62 -1.35
C HIS A 35 -6.72 -15.79 -2.62
N ARG A 36 -7.88 -15.49 -3.21
CA ARG A 36 -7.98 -14.53 -4.31
C ARG A 36 -8.60 -13.22 -3.87
N LEU A 37 -7.91 -12.12 -4.14
CA LEU A 37 -8.40 -10.79 -3.81
C LEU A 37 -9.44 -10.39 -4.86
N ASN A 38 -10.68 -10.83 -4.64
CA ASN A 38 -11.82 -10.58 -5.51
C ASN A 38 -12.28 -9.12 -5.36
N LEU A 39 -11.59 -8.21 -6.07
CA LEU A 39 -12.00 -6.82 -6.24
C LEU A 39 -13.07 -6.74 -7.34
N SER A 40 -14.13 -5.97 -7.10
CA SER A 40 -15.03 -5.56 -8.18
C SER A 40 -14.28 -4.63 -9.14
N GLU A 41 -14.75 -4.50 -10.39
CA GLU A 41 -14.12 -3.62 -11.38
C GLU A 41 -13.98 -2.16 -10.88
N ASP A 42 -14.95 -1.68 -10.10
CA ASP A 42 -14.95 -0.31 -9.54
C ASP A 42 -14.19 -0.19 -8.19
N ALA A 43 -13.60 -1.26 -7.68
CA ALA A 43 -12.95 -1.20 -6.37
C ALA A 43 -11.63 -0.42 -6.44
N GLU A 44 -11.46 0.55 -5.54
CA GLU A 44 -10.20 1.26 -5.37
C GLU A 44 -9.08 0.25 -5.02
N ILE A 45 -7.96 0.31 -5.76
CA ILE A 45 -6.76 -0.47 -5.46
C ILE A 45 -6.08 0.14 -4.23
N ARG A 46 -5.81 -0.70 -3.23
CA ARG A 46 -5.22 -0.29 -1.94
C ARG A 46 -4.02 -1.15 -1.62
N PHE A 47 -3.05 -0.58 -0.95
CA PHE A 47 -1.75 -1.21 -0.68
C PHE A 47 -1.44 -1.30 0.81
N PHE A 48 -0.70 -2.34 1.17
CA PHE A 48 0.00 -2.49 2.45
C PHE A 48 1.48 -2.73 2.13
N ALA A 49 2.29 -1.71 2.34
CA ALA A 49 3.73 -1.80 2.13
C ALA A 49 4.41 -2.43 3.35
N ASP A 50 5.28 -3.40 3.09
CA ASP A 50 6.23 -3.94 4.07
C ASP A 50 7.32 -2.89 4.41
N VAL A 51 8.00 -3.07 5.54
CA VAL A 51 9.03 -2.13 6.04
C VAL A 51 10.17 -1.92 5.04
N ASN A 52 10.53 -2.95 4.28
CA ASN A 52 11.59 -2.90 3.26
C ASN A 52 11.24 -2.02 2.04
N VAL A 53 9.96 -1.67 1.86
CA VAL A 53 9.47 -0.76 0.81
C VAL A 53 8.77 0.46 1.41
N ALA A 54 8.97 0.77 2.70
CA ALA A 54 8.31 1.90 3.36
C ALA A 54 8.56 3.26 2.67
N ARG A 55 9.67 3.41 1.95
CA ARG A 55 10.00 4.63 1.16
C ARG A 55 9.08 4.83 -0.05
N LEU A 56 8.52 3.75 -0.62
CA LEU A 56 7.54 3.78 -1.71
C LEU A 56 6.21 4.41 -1.26
N VAL A 57 5.83 4.21 -0.01
CA VAL A 57 4.54 4.65 0.56
C VAL A 57 4.28 6.12 0.28
N ARG A 58 5.32 6.96 0.40
CA ARG A 58 5.18 8.40 0.20
C ARG A 58 4.80 8.74 -1.24
N TRP A 59 5.29 7.99 -2.23
CA TRP A 59 4.98 8.18 -3.64
C TRP A 59 3.55 7.75 -3.96
N LEU A 60 3.14 6.57 -3.49
CA LEU A 60 1.77 6.07 -3.68
C LEU A 60 0.73 7.02 -3.04
N ARG A 61 0.98 7.50 -1.81
CA ARG A 61 0.11 8.48 -1.15
C ARG A 61 0.10 9.83 -1.85
N ALA A 62 1.25 10.28 -2.37
CA ALA A 62 1.32 11.51 -3.17
C ALA A 62 0.52 11.38 -4.47
N ALA A 63 0.50 10.20 -5.08
CA ALA A 63 -0.36 9.87 -6.20
C ALA A 63 -1.82 9.58 -5.80
N GLY A 64 -2.19 9.71 -4.53
CA GLY A 64 -3.58 9.57 -4.06
C GLY A 64 -4.02 8.14 -3.74
N PHE A 65 -3.16 7.13 -3.85
CA PHE A 65 -3.52 5.74 -3.55
C PHE A 65 -3.48 5.44 -2.05
N ASP A 66 -4.49 4.71 -1.57
CA ASP A 66 -4.56 4.26 -0.18
C ASP A 66 -3.42 3.29 0.13
N THR A 67 -2.43 3.75 0.88
CA THR A 67 -1.25 2.94 1.20
C THR A 67 -0.93 3.02 2.67
N VAL A 68 -0.96 1.89 3.36
CA VAL A 68 -0.55 1.77 4.76
C VAL A 68 0.79 1.02 4.85
N TRP A 69 1.49 1.25 5.96
CA TRP A 69 2.65 0.47 6.36
C TRP A 69 2.72 0.54 7.88
N GLU A 70 3.39 -0.44 8.49
CA GLU A 70 3.58 -0.50 9.93
C GLU A 70 4.99 -1.01 10.22
N ASP A 71 5.64 -0.41 11.21
CA ASP A 71 6.97 -0.83 11.61
C ASP A 71 6.90 -2.15 12.39
N ALA A 72 7.87 -3.04 12.15
CA ALA A 72 8.00 -4.34 12.83
C ALA A 72 6.75 -5.26 12.82
N ILE A 73 5.85 -5.13 11.83
CA ILE A 73 4.71 -6.04 11.67
C ILE A 73 5.18 -7.45 11.22
N PRO A 74 4.81 -8.54 11.92
CA PRO A 74 5.17 -9.88 11.46
C PRO A 74 4.44 -10.28 10.18
N ASP A 75 5.11 -10.99 9.25
CA ASP A 75 4.54 -11.41 7.95
C ASP A 75 3.15 -12.06 8.06
N PRO A 76 2.86 -12.97 9.02
CA PRO A 76 1.52 -13.54 9.14
C PRO A 76 0.45 -12.52 9.52
N VAL A 77 0.81 -11.47 10.26
CA VAL A 77 -0.10 -10.39 10.64
C VAL A 77 -0.30 -9.43 9.46
N LEU A 78 0.78 -9.12 8.74
CA LEU A 78 0.75 -8.31 7.52
C LEU A 78 -0.20 -8.92 6.48
N VAL A 79 -0.01 -10.19 6.13
CA VAL A 79 -0.84 -10.90 5.13
C VAL A 79 -2.29 -10.99 5.60
N ARG A 80 -2.52 -11.33 6.88
CA ARG A 80 -3.88 -11.38 7.44
C ARG A 80 -4.59 -10.04 7.31
N ARG A 81 -3.96 -8.95 7.73
CA ARG A 81 -4.58 -7.62 7.66
C ARG A 81 -4.79 -7.19 6.21
N ALA A 82 -3.86 -7.51 5.32
CA ALA A 82 -4.04 -7.24 3.89
C ALA A 82 -5.26 -7.98 3.31
N ILE A 83 -5.51 -9.23 3.72
CA ILE A 83 -6.73 -9.97 3.37
C ILE A 83 -7.97 -9.27 3.92
N ASP A 84 -8.01 -9.04 5.24
CA ASP A 84 -9.17 -8.50 5.95
C ASP A 84 -9.53 -7.09 5.43
N GLU A 85 -8.50 -6.27 5.17
CA GLU A 85 -8.64 -4.91 4.66
C GLU A 85 -8.71 -4.85 3.13
N ARG A 86 -8.64 -5.99 2.41
CA ARG A 86 -8.59 -6.08 0.94
C ARG A 86 -7.55 -5.16 0.30
N ARG A 87 -6.28 -5.38 0.64
CA ARG A 87 -5.10 -4.64 0.17
C ARG A 87 -4.09 -5.58 -0.48
N PHE A 88 -3.37 -5.07 -1.46
CA PHE A 88 -2.17 -5.73 -1.98
C PHE A 88 -0.97 -5.48 -1.07
N VAL A 89 -0.27 -6.54 -0.68
CA VAL A 89 1.00 -6.43 0.03
C VAL A 89 2.10 -6.11 -0.99
N LEU A 90 2.89 -5.08 -0.73
CA LEU A 90 4.10 -4.76 -1.50
C LEU A 90 5.32 -5.09 -0.64
N THR A 91 6.28 -5.86 -1.16
CA THR A 91 7.50 -6.23 -0.42
C THR A 91 8.68 -6.51 -1.35
N LEU A 92 9.90 -6.48 -0.83
CA LEU A 92 11.09 -7.05 -1.47
C LEU A 92 11.38 -8.49 -0.99
N ASP A 93 10.66 -8.97 0.03
CA ASP A 93 10.93 -10.26 0.65
C ASP A 93 10.24 -11.41 -0.11
N LYS A 94 11.04 -12.14 -0.89
CA LYS A 94 10.59 -13.35 -1.61
C LYS A 94 10.15 -14.48 -0.69
N ARG A 95 10.54 -14.46 0.60
CA ARG A 95 10.23 -15.53 1.56
C ARG A 95 8.75 -15.59 1.88
N ILE A 96 8.04 -14.47 1.83
CA ILE A 96 6.60 -14.41 2.10
C ILE A 96 5.80 -15.31 1.14
N LEU A 97 6.19 -15.37 -0.14
CA LEU A 97 5.57 -16.25 -1.15
C LEU A 97 5.83 -17.74 -0.87
N ARG A 98 6.83 -18.05 -0.04
CA ARG A 98 7.08 -19.41 0.44
C ARG A 98 6.26 -19.76 1.66
N ASP A 99 5.67 -18.83 2.37
CA ASP A 99 4.89 -19.16 3.58
C ASP A 99 3.38 -19.04 3.32
N PHE A 100 3.00 -18.22 2.33
CA PHE A 100 1.61 -17.92 1.98
C PHE A 100 1.29 -18.23 0.50
N LEU A 101 0.12 -18.82 0.23
CA LEU A 101 -0.44 -18.99 -1.12
C LEU A 101 -1.51 -17.91 -1.36
N VAL A 102 -1.04 -16.70 -1.61
CA VAL A 102 -1.88 -15.50 -1.75
C VAL A 102 -1.54 -14.75 -3.02
N ASP A 103 -2.56 -14.37 -3.79
CA ASP A 103 -2.41 -13.68 -5.07
C ASP A 103 -2.13 -12.18 -4.95
N HIS A 104 -2.32 -11.62 -3.76
CA HIS A 104 -2.22 -10.20 -3.50
C HIS A 104 -0.93 -9.77 -2.83
N VAL A 105 0.04 -10.67 -2.71
CA VAL A 105 1.41 -10.29 -2.34
C VAL A 105 2.22 -10.10 -3.61
N VAL A 106 2.71 -8.87 -3.80
CA VAL A 106 3.53 -8.49 -4.93
C VAL A 106 4.95 -8.24 -4.45
N VAL A 107 5.86 -9.09 -4.92
CA VAL A 107 7.29 -8.89 -4.73
C VAL A 107 7.82 -7.96 -5.81
N LEU A 108 8.36 -6.82 -5.38
CA LEU A 108 8.98 -5.83 -6.25
C LEU A 108 10.40 -6.27 -6.64
N GLU A 109 10.86 -5.80 -7.79
CA GLU A 109 12.19 -6.09 -8.31
C GLU A 109 13.17 -4.95 -8.09
N ASN A 110 12.67 -3.72 -7.97
CA ASN A 110 13.49 -2.53 -7.79
C ASN A 110 13.71 -2.19 -6.32
N GLU A 111 14.91 -1.73 -5.96
CA GLU A 111 15.23 -1.25 -4.61
C GLU A 111 15.07 0.28 -4.47
N GLU A 112 15.12 1.02 -5.59
CA GLU A 112 15.01 2.48 -5.60
C GLU A 112 13.52 2.91 -5.55
N PRO A 113 13.11 3.81 -4.64
CA PRO A 113 11.69 4.11 -4.42
C PRO A 113 10.92 4.65 -5.63
N ARG A 114 11.55 5.41 -6.54
CA ARG A 114 10.87 5.89 -7.75
C ARG A 114 10.73 4.78 -8.78
N ALA A 115 11.74 3.94 -8.93
CA ALA A 115 11.67 2.75 -9.77
C ALA A 115 10.62 1.76 -9.25
N GLN A 116 10.52 1.58 -7.92
CA GLN A 116 9.43 0.83 -7.27
C GLN A 116 8.05 1.42 -7.60
N PHE A 117 7.93 2.74 -7.57
CA PHE A 117 6.68 3.40 -7.91
C PHE A 117 6.29 3.16 -9.37
N ALA A 118 7.22 3.34 -10.31
CA ALA A 118 6.99 3.04 -11.73
C ALA A 118 6.63 1.57 -11.97
N GLU A 119 7.29 0.66 -11.24
CA GLU A 119 6.97 -0.75 -11.27
C GLU A 119 5.54 -1.04 -10.80
N VAL A 120 5.09 -0.44 -9.70
CA VAL A 120 3.72 -0.60 -9.19
C VAL A 120 2.70 -0.01 -10.17
N VAL A 121 2.95 1.20 -10.70
CA VAL A 121 2.07 1.82 -11.71
C VAL A 121 1.87 0.88 -12.90
N ARG A 122 2.96 0.32 -13.44
CA ARG A 122 2.90 -0.60 -14.58
C ARG A 122 2.23 -1.94 -14.23
N ARG A 123 2.58 -2.56 -13.09
CA ARG A 123 2.06 -3.89 -12.71
C ARG A 123 0.56 -3.88 -12.44
N PHE A 124 0.05 -2.79 -11.89
CA PHE A 124 -1.36 -2.64 -11.53
C PHE A 124 -2.16 -1.83 -12.55
N ASP A 125 -1.54 -1.43 -13.67
CA ASP A 125 -2.12 -0.54 -14.68
C ASP A 125 -2.79 0.71 -14.06
N LEU A 126 -2.11 1.31 -13.07
CA LEU A 126 -2.63 2.44 -12.33
C LEU A 126 -2.77 3.64 -13.26
N LYS A 127 -3.99 4.16 -13.35
CA LYS A 127 -4.26 5.35 -14.16
C LYS A 127 -3.80 6.61 -13.46
N LYS A 128 -3.39 7.59 -14.25
CA LYS A 128 -3.09 8.95 -13.77
C LYS A 128 -4.31 9.48 -13.00
N PRO A 129 -4.18 9.80 -11.70
CA PRO A 129 -5.29 10.33 -10.93
C PRO A 129 -5.63 11.75 -11.39
N PRO A 130 -6.88 12.20 -11.21
CA PRO A 130 -7.27 13.56 -11.53
C PRO A 130 -6.60 14.60 -10.61
N GLU A 131 -6.24 14.20 -9.39
CA GLU A 131 -5.62 15.06 -8.39
C GLU A 131 -4.54 14.29 -7.59
N TYR A 132 -3.42 14.97 -7.35
CA TYR A 132 -2.34 14.48 -6.47
C TYR A 132 -2.44 15.10 -5.08
N PHE A 133 -1.75 14.50 -4.12
CA PHE A 133 -1.68 14.96 -2.73
C PHE A 133 -3.05 15.03 -2.05
N THR A 134 -3.99 14.16 -2.43
CA THR A 134 -5.30 14.01 -1.78
C THR A 134 -5.22 13.27 -0.44
N ARG A 135 -4.10 12.56 -0.17
CA ARG A 135 -3.85 11.80 1.06
C ARG A 135 -2.68 12.36 1.83
N CYS A 136 -2.77 12.27 3.16
CA CYS A 136 -1.69 12.65 4.06
C CYS A 136 -0.47 11.76 3.83
N LEU A 137 0.66 12.36 3.45
CA LEU A 137 1.91 11.62 3.24
C LEU A 137 2.39 10.89 4.50
N ALA A 138 1.99 11.36 5.69
CA ALA A 138 2.38 10.77 6.97
C ALA A 138 1.47 9.61 7.42
N CYS A 139 0.15 9.80 7.40
CA CYS A 139 -0.80 8.84 7.98
C CYS A 139 -1.90 8.34 7.03
N ASN A 140 -1.79 8.61 5.72
CA ASN A 140 -2.71 8.12 4.68
C ASN A 140 -4.14 8.69 4.68
N THR A 141 -4.55 9.40 5.74
CA THR A 141 -5.87 10.03 5.84
C THR A 141 -6.11 11.02 4.72
N LEU A 142 -7.31 11.02 4.12
CA LEU A 142 -7.72 12.01 3.14
C LEU A 142 -7.56 13.43 3.70
N LEU A 143 -6.99 14.31 2.88
CA LEU A 143 -6.83 15.71 3.21
C LEU A 143 -8.08 16.47 2.82
N ARG A 144 -8.33 17.56 3.55
CA ARG A 144 -9.34 18.55 3.18
C ARG A 144 -8.72 19.94 3.11
N LYS A 145 -9.45 20.92 2.59
CA LYS A 145 -9.04 22.31 2.69
C LYS A 145 -8.84 22.70 4.16
N ALA A 146 -7.73 23.38 4.44
CA ALA A 146 -7.45 23.92 5.76
C ALA A 146 -8.28 25.19 6.02
N ASP A 147 -8.75 25.36 7.25
CA ASP A 147 -9.41 26.60 7.66
C ASP A 147 -8.42 27.64 8.21
N ALA A 148 -8.88 28.88 8.44
CA ALA A 148 -8.02 29.97 8.89
C ALA A 148 -7.33 29.68 10.25
N PRO A 149 -8.03 29.13 11.28
CA PRO A 149 -7.38 28.71 12.52
C PRO A 149 -6.27 27.66 12.34
N GLU A 150 -6.50 26.65 11.51
CA GLU A 150 -5.53 25.59 11.22
C GLU A 150 -4.29 26.15 10.53
N ILE A 151 -4.49 27.03 9.54
CA ILE A 151 -3.39 27.71 8.83
C ILE A 151 -2.61 28.60 9.80
N ALA A 152 -3.30 29.41 10.62
CA ALA A 152 -2.66 30.33 11.54
C ALA A 152 -1.80 29.61 12.60
N THR A 153 -2.22 28.43 13.05
CA THR A 153 -1.53 27.66 14.09
C THR A 153 -0.46 26.74 13.51
N GLY A 154 -0.73 26.14 12.34
CA GLY A 154 0.10 25.08 11.75
C GLY A 154 1.13 25.56 10.72
N VAL A 155 1.04 26.81 10.26
CA VAL A 155 1.87 27.33 9.15
C VAL A 155 2.62 28.61 9.55
N PRO A 156 3.96 28.65 9.40
CA PRO A 156 4.74 29.86 9.64
C PRO A 156 4.26 31.05 8.81
N GLU A 157 4.29 32.27 9.36
CA GLU A 157 3.83 33.48 8.68
C GLU A 157 4.50 33.71 7.32
N ALA A 158 5.80 33.45 7.21
CA ALA A 158 6.52 33.58 5.94
C ALA A 158 5.95 32.69 4.84
N VAL A 159 5.45 31.50 5.18
CA VAL A 159 4.83 30.58 4.21
C VAL A 159 3.43 31.07 3.84
N ARG A 160 2.66 31.59 4.81
CA ARG A 160 1.32 32.17 4.60
C ARG A 160 1.31 33.39 3.68
N LYS A 161 2.45 34.08 3.54
CA LYS A 161 2.61 35.22 2.61
C LYS A 161 2.88 34.80 1.17
N ILE A 162 3.25 33.55 0.94
CA ILE A 162 3.73 33.05 -0.37
C ILE A 162 2.74 32.04 -0.98
N HIS A 163 1.88 31.44 -0.16
CA HIS A 163 0.96 30.39 -0.57
C HIS A 163 -0.46 30.70 -0.11
N ASP A 164 -1.43 30.45 -0.98
CA ASP A 164 -2.86 30.71 -0.72
C ASP A 164 -3.68 29.42 -0.53
N GLU A 165 -3.10 28.27 -0.92
CA GLU A 165 -3.76 26.97 -0.84
C GLU A 165 -3.09 26.06 0.19
N PHE A 166 -3.91 25.57 1.11
CA PHE A 166 -3.48 24.73 2.21
C PHE A 166 -4.43 23.55 2.38
N SER A 167 -3.84 22.37 2.61
CA SER A 167 -4.55 21.14 2.91
C SER A 167 -4.28 20.72 4.34
N PHE A 168 -5.28 20.25 5.05
CA PHE A 168 -5.22 19.82 6.44
C PHE A 168 -5.54 18.34 6.57
N CYS A 169 -4.76 17.65 7.42
CA CYS A 169 -5.04 16.28 7.80
C CYS A 169 -5.85 16.24 9.12
N PRO A 170 -7.10 15.75 9.11
CA PRO A 170 -7.92 15.69 10.33
C PRO A 170 -7.42 14.70 11.37
N ASN A 171 -6.55 13.76 10.98
CA ASN A 171 -6.00 12.74 11.87
C ASN A 171 -4.71 13.22 12.58
N CYS A 172 -3.66 13.52 11.82
CA CYS A 172 -2.37 13.93 12.41
C CYS A 172 -2.21 15.45 12.59
N ARG A 173 -3.24 16.24 12.24
CA ARG A 173 -3.30 17.71 12.38
C ARG A 173 -2.21 18.49 11.64
N LYS A 174 -1.52 17.86 10.67
CA LYS A 174 -0.54 18.53 9.82
C LYS A 174 -1.23 19.36 8.74
N VAL A 175 -0.67 20.54 8.47
CA VAL A 175 -1.03 21.38 7.34
C VAL A 175 0.03 21.21 6.23
N PHE A 176 -0.42 21.13 4.99
CA PHE A 176 0.38 20.93 3.78
C PHE A 176 0.11 22.08 2.80
N TRP A 177 1.10 22.38 1.95
CA TRP A 177 1.01 23.39 0.89
C TRP A 177 1.96 23.02 -0.26
N GLU A 178 1.76 23.60 -1.44
CA GLU A 178 2.55 23.32 -2.64
C GLU A 178 3.90 24.07 -2.66
N GLY A 179 4.80 23.65 -1.78
CA GLY A 179 6.20 24.11 -1.77
C GLY A 179 7.08 23.45 -2.85
N SER A 180 8.36 23.82 -2.91
CA SER A 180 9.32 23.27 -3.87
C SER A 180 9.49 21.75 -3.81
N HIS A 181 9.29 21.14 -2.64
CA HIS A 181 9.33 19.69 -2.49
C HIS A 181 8.11 19.02 -3.12
N ALA A 182 6.90 19.56 -2.91
CA ALA A 182 5.67 19.06 -3.52
C ALA A 182 5.74 19.15 -5.05
N ARG A 183 6.21 20.28 -5.59
CA ARG A 183 6.41 20.45 -7.04
C ARG A 183 7.38 19.41 -7.63
N ARG A 184 8.52 19.17 -6.98
CA ARG A 184 9.48 18.13 -7.40
C ARG A 184 8.87 16.72 -7.36
N MET A 185 8.06 16.43 -6.35
CA MET A 185 7.33 15.16 -6.30
C MET A 185 6.32 15.06 -7.44
N ARG A 186 5.52 16.12 -7.69
CA ARG A 186 4.54 16.19 -8.78
C ARG A 186 5.17 15.89 -10.13
N THR A 187 6.26 16.58 -10.49
CA THR A 187 6.97 16.33 -11.75
C THR A 187 7.47 14.88 -11.87
N ALA A 188 7.96 14.30 -10.76
CA ALA A 188 8.39 12.90 -10.77
C ALA A 188 7.22 11.92 -10.93
N LEU A 189 6.04 12.22 -10.38
CA LEU A 189 4.82 11.44 -10.60
C LEU A 189 4.36 11.53 -12.06
N GLU A 190 4.30 12.75 -12.61
CA GLU A 190 3.90 13.00 -13.99
C GLU A 190 4.80 12.27 -14.98
N ASN A 191 6.12 12.31 -14.79
CA ASN A 191 7.06 11.55 -15.64
C ASN A 191 6.82 10.04 -15.65
N VAL A 192 6.22 9.47 -14.59
CA VAL A 192 5.91 8.04 -14.51
C VAL A 192 4.56 7.71 -15.13
N PHE A 193 3.58 8.61 -15.06
CA PHE A 193 2.25 8.39 -15.65
C PHE A 193 2.17 8.78 -17.14
N ASP A 194 2.98 9.74 -17.57
CA ASP A 194 2.96 10.29 -18.93
C ASP A 194 4.03 9.64 -19.85
N GLY A 195 4.88 8.77 -19.31
CA GLY A 195 5.92 8.02 -20.04
C GLY A 195 5.57 6.55 -20.20
#